data_AF-C0M7P8-F1
#
_entry.id   AF-C0M7P8-F1
#
_cell.length_a   1.000
_cell.length_b   1.000
_cell.length_c   1.000
_cell.angle_alpha   90.00
_cell.angle_beta   90.00
_cell.angle_gamma   90.00
#
_symmetry.space_group_name_H-M   'P 1'
#
loop_
_entity.id
_entity.type
_entity.pdbx_description
1 polymer ?
#
loop_
_entity_poly.entity_id
_entity_poly.type
_entity_poly.pdbx_seq_one_letter_code
_entity_poly.pdbx_strand_id
1 'polypeptide(L)'
;MKKQQSKRRKLIGIVALITILGGILTMNWFNDEKLNRERREQERAAIYLSNTYENIHKIKIIGIDKNLKTGSMNIATIVNSKYYISVTFMGGEIYTGVEQASKDNEEFLNRRKKAENKTTLSKDIEVIYKEK
;
A
#
# COMPACT_ATOMS: atom_id res chain seq x y z
N MET A 1 -14.10 57.47 -4.30
CA MET A 1 -13.64 56.41 -3.35
C MET A 1 -14.44 55.08 -3.44
N LYS A 2 -15.79 55.07 -3.50
CA LYS A 2 -16.60 53.81 -3.54
C LYS A 2 -16.27 52.83 -4.70
N LYS A 3 -15.92 53.35 -5.89
CA LYS A 3 -15.63 52.55 -7.11
C LYS A 3 -14.32 51.75 -7.04
N GLN A 4 -13.36 52.20 -6.22
CA GLN A 4 -12.06 51.53 -6.03
C GLN A 4 -12.16 50.40 -5.00
N GLN A 5 -12.96 50.59 -3.94
CA GLN A 5 -13.26 49.55 -2.96
C GLN A 5 -14.03 48.36 -3.55
N SER A 6 -14.99 48.59 -4.45
CA SER A 6 -15.73 47.49 -5.09
C SER A 6 -14.86 46.65 -6.03
N LYS A 7 -13.89 47.27 -6.74
CA LYS A 7 -12.89 46.55 -7.54
C LYS A 7 -11.97 45.69 -6.67
N ARG A 8 -11.50 46.23 -5.52
CA ARG A 8 -10.68 45.48 -4.55
C ARG A 8 -11.45 44.29 -3.95
N ARG A 9 -12.73 44.47 -3.59
CA ARG A 9 -13.58 43.38 -3.09
C ARG A 9 -13.81 42.28 -4.13
N LYS A 10 -14.01 42.64 -5.41
CA LYS A 10 -14.10 41.68 -6.52
C LYS A 10 -12.80 40.90 -6.71
N LEU A 11 -11.65 41.58 -6.65
CA LEU A 11 -10.33 40.95 -6.77
C LEU A 11 -10.08 39.97 -5.62
N ILE A 12 -10.39 40.35 -4.38
CA ILE A 12 -10.29 39.47 -3.19
C ILE A 12 -11.18 38.24 -3.35
N GLY A 13 -12.42 38.41 -3.87
CA GLY A 13 -13.31 37.28 -4.15
C GLY A 13 -12.74 36.31 -5.19
N ILE A 14 -12.12 36.82 -6.25
CA ILE A 14 -11.46 35.99 -7.28
C ILE A 14 -10.26 35.24 -6.69
N VAL A 15 -9.41 35.92 -5.92
CA VAL A 15 -8.25 35.29 -5.26
C VAL A 15 -8.71 34.20 -4.31
N ALA A 16 -9.71 34.48 -3.46
CA ALA A 16 -10.27 33.49 -2.53
C ALA A 16 -10.81 32.26 -3.26
N LEU A 17 -11.53 32.45 -4.38
CA LEU A 17 -12.05 31.36 -5.20
C LEU A 17 -10.93 30.49 -5.78
N ILE A 18 -9.87 31.10 -6.32
CA ILE A 18 -8.71 30.39 -6.88
C ILE A 18 -7.99 29.60 -5.78
N THR A 19 -7.82 30.18 -4.59
CA THR A 19 -7.18 29.49 -3.47
C THR A 19 -7.98 28.27 -3.01
N ILE A 20 -9.32 28.38 -2.93
CA ILE A 20 -10.18 27.25 -2.55
C ILE A 20 -10.14 26.14 -3.61
N LEU A 21 -10.29 26.50 -4.89
CA LEU A 21 -10.26 25.51 -5.98
C LEU A 21 -8.88 24.84 -6.09
N GLY A 22 -7.80 25.61 -5.98
CA GLY A 22 -6.44 25.09 -5.97
C GLY A 22 -6.18 24.17 -4.77
N GLY A 23 -6.70 24.51 -3.59
CA GLY A 23 -6.61 23.67 -2.39
C GLY A 23 -7.32 22.33 -2.55
N ILE A 24 -8.53 22.32 -3.12
CA ILE A 24 -9.30 21.09 -3.34
C ILE A 24 -8.61 20.18 -4.36
N LEU A 25 -8.14 20.74 -5.49
CA LEU A 25 -7.45 19.97 -6.53
C LEU A 25 -6.16 19.35 -6.01
N THR A 26 -5.37 20.10 -5.26
CA THR A 26 -4.11 19.60 -4.68
C THR A 26 -4.38 18.52 -3.62
N MET A 27 -5.37 18.70 -2.74
CA MET A 27 -5.76 17.66 -1.76
C MET A 27 -6.20 16.35 -2.44
N ASN A 28 -7.01 16.43 -3.50
CA ASN A 28 -7.44 15.25 -4.24
C ASN A 28 -6.24 14.54 -4.88
N TRP A 29 -5.35 15.29 -5.53
CA TRP A 29 -4.15 14.72 -6.15
C TRP A 29 -3.24 14.01 -5.13
N PHE A 30 -3.00 14.62 -3.96
CA PHE A 30 -2.22 13.99 -2.89
C PHE A 30 -2.88 12.70 -2.36
N ASN A 31 -4.21 12.67 -2.28
CA ASN A 31 -4.94 11.48 -1.87
C ASN A 31 -4.80 10.33 -2.89
N ASP A 32 -4.94 10.64 -4.18
CA ASP A 32 -4.77 9.66 -5.25
C ASP A 32 -3.32 9.12 -5.29
N GLU A 33 -2.33 9.98 -5.11
CA GLU A 33 -0.93 9.56 -5.05
C GLU A 33 -0.66 8.64 -3.85
N LYS A 34 -1.26 8.95 -2.69
CA LYS A 34 -1.15 8.10 -1.49
C LYS A 34 -1.80 6.74 -1.69
N LEU A 35 -2.98 6.69 -2.31
CA LEU A 35 -3.67 5.44 -2.67
C LEU A 35 -2.83 4.60 -3.63
N ASN A 36 -2.30 5.22 -4.68
CA ASN A 36 -1.43 4.57 -5.65
C ASN A 36 -0.14 4.05 -5.01
N ARG A 37 0.43 4.78 -4.05
CA ARG A 37 1.61 4.32 -3.30
C ARG A 37 1.28 3.11 -2.43
N GLU A 38 0.20 3.14 -1.66
CA GLU A 38 -0.22 2.00 -0.84
C GLU A 38 -0.50 0.75 -1.69
N ARG A 39 -1.14 0.93 -2.85
CA ARG A 39 -1.39 -0.16 -3.79
C ARG A 39 -0.11 -0.79 -4.32
N ARG A 40 0.90 0.02 -4.66
CA ARG A 40 2.21 -0.46 -5.12
C ARG A 40 2.95 -1.27 -4.06
N GLU A 41 2.92 -0.84 -2.81
CA GLU A 41 3.56 -1.58 -1.71
C GLU A 41 2.86 -2.91 -1.43
N GLN A 42 1.52 -2.92 -1.51
CA GLN A 42 0.73 -4.15 -1.45
C GLN A 42 1.10 -5.13 -2.56
N GLU A 43 1.23 -4.66 -3.80
CA GLU A 43 1.64 -5.48 -4.94
C GLU A 43 3.08 -5.99 -4.79
N ARG A 44 3.99 -5.15 -4.29
CA ARG A 44 5.38 -5.54 -4.00
C ARG A 44 5.46 -6.66 -2.96
N ALA A 45 4.64 -6.61 -1.90
CA ALA A 45 4.56 -7.70 -0.93
C ALA A 45 4.01 -8.99 -1.57
N ALA A 46 2.97 -8.89 -2.39
CA ALA A 46 2.41 -10.06 -3.07
C ALA A 46 3.41 -10.72 -4.03
N ILE A 47 4.15 -9.94 -4.83
CA ILE A 47 5.24 -10.44 -5.69
C ILE A 47 6.31 -11.13 -4.85
N TYR A 48 6.77 -10.48 -3.77
CA TYR A 48 7.76 -11.05 -2.87
C TYR A 48 7.32 -12.41 -2.32
N LEU A 49 6.07 -12.52 -1.84
CA LEU A 49 5.52 -13.76 -1.29
C LEU A 49 5.50 -14.87 -2.35
N SER A 50 5.04 -14.58 -3.58
CA SER A 50 5.01 -15.55 -4.68
C SER A 50 6.40 -16.05 -5.10
N ASN A 51 7.40 -15.18 -4.98
CA ASN A 51 8.80 -15.48 -5.30
C ASN A 51 9.52 -16.23 -4.18
N THR A 52 9.04 -16.10 -2.94
CA THR A 52 9.70 -16.63 -1.74
C THR A 52 9.15 -18.00 -1.36
N TYR A 53 7.87 -18.24 -1.55
CA TYR A 53 7.19 -19.45 -1.10
C TYR A 53 6.62 -20.27 -2.25
N GLU A 54 6.55 -21.58 -2.04
CA GLU A 54 5.98 -22.53 -2.97
C GLU A 54 4.45 -22.58 -2.85
N ASN A 55 3.78 -23.02 -3.93
CA ASN A 55 2.34 -23.31 -3.96
C ASN A 55 1.45 -22.15 -3.50
N ILE A 56 1.78 -20.93 -3.91
CA ILE A 56 0.99 -19.72 -3.64
C ILE A 56 -0.09 -19.58 -4.72
N HIS A 57 -1.36 -19.60 -4.29
CA HIS A 57 -2.51 -19.44 -5.19
C HIS A 57 -3.39 -18.26 -4.79
N LYS A 58 -3.35 -17.85 -3.51
CA LYS A 58 -4.13 -16.72 -3.01
C LYS A 58 -3.35 -15.90 -1.99
N ILE A 59 -3.40 -14.58 -2.09
CA ILE A 59 -2.83 -13.64 -1.14
C ILE A 59 -3.90 -12.61 -0.79
N LYS A 60 -4.34 -12.56 0.46
CA LYS A 60 -5.25 -11.53 0.97
C LYS A 60 -4.50 -10.57 1.87
N ILE A 61 -4.51 -9.30 1.54
CA ILE A 61 -3.91 -8.25 2.36
C ILE A 61 -4.95 -7.77 3.34
N ILE A 62 -4.61 -7.78 4.64
CA ILE A 62 -5.54 -7.48 5.73
C ILE A 62 -5.13 -6.25 6.54
N GLY A 63 -3.84 -5.87 6.47
CA GLY A 63 -3.33 -4.73 7.21
C GLY A 63 -2.07 -4.14 6.59
N ILE A 64 -1.91 -2.84 6.74
CA ILE A 64 -0.69 -2.11 6.43
C ILE A 64 -0.43 -1.21 7.65
N ASP A 65 0.71 -1.39 8.29
CA ASP A 65 1.18 -0.53 9.37
C ASP A 65 2.46 0.18 8.92
N LYS A 66 2.57 1.47 9.20
CA LYS A 66 3.69 2.32 8.79
C LYS A 66 4.25 3.02 10.01
N ASN A 67 5.48 2.70 10.36
CA ASN A 67 6.21 3.43 11.39
C ASN A 67 6.95 4.60 10.75
N LEU A 68 6.43 5.81 10.95
CA LEU A 68 7.01 7.03 10.39
C LEU A 68 8.37 7.40 11.01
N LYS A 69 8.68 6.93 12.22
CA LYS A 69 9.96 7.24 12.88
C LYS A 69 11.12 6.44 12.31
N THR A 70 10.89 5.15 12.06
CA THR A 70 11.92 4.23 11.51
C THR A 70 11.84 4.12 9.99
N GLY A 71 10.75 4.60 9.37
CA GLY A 71 10.46 4.40 7.97
C GLY A 71 10.07 2.96 7.62
N SER A 72 9.84 2.09 8.61
CA SER A 72 9.45 0.70 8.35
C SER A 72 7.97 0.59 7.99
N MET A 73 7.66 -0.34 7.09
CA MET A 73 6.31 -0.68 6.69
C MET A 73 6.07 -2.17 6.88
N ASN A 74 5.02 -2.53 7.59
CA ASN A 74 4.59 -3.90 7.80
C ASN A 74 3.30 -4.15 7.00
N ILE A 75 3.25 -5.23 6.22
CA ILE A 75 2.08 -5.66 5.47
C ILE A 75 1.67 -7.04 5.99
N ALA A 76 0.50 -7.07 6.63
CA ALA A 76 -0.11 -8.28 7.14
C ALA A 76 -0.95 -8.96 6.04
N THR A 77 -0.71 -10.26 5.85
CA THR A 77 -1.33 -11.05 4.78
C THR A 77 -1.85 -12.39 5.28
N ILE A 78 -2.89 -12.89 4.62
CA ILE A 78 -3.36 -14.26 4.71
C ILE A 78 -3.09 -14.93 3.36
N VAL A 79 -2.20 -15.93 3.35
CA VAL A 79 -1.80 -16.67 2.17
C VAL A 79 -2.55 -18.01 2.12
N ASN A 80 -3.07 -18.36 0.95
CA ASN A 80 -3.88 -19.56 0.70
C ASN A 80 -5.01 -19.76 1.72
N SER A 81 -5.58 -18.65 2.22
CA SER A 81 -6.61 -18.64 3.27
C SER A 81 -6.21 -19.30 4.60
N LYS A 82 -4.93 -19.64 4.79
CA LYS A 82 -4.46 -20.48 5.90
C LYS A 82 -3.31 -19.85 6.69
N TYR A 83 -2.35 -19.23 6.01
CA TYR A 83 -1.09 -18.82 6.62
C TYR A 83 -1.06 -17.31 6.86
N TYR A 84 -0.76 -16.91 8.09
CA TYR A 84 -0.57 -15.51 8.42
C TYR A 84 0.90 -15.14 8.22
N ILE A 85 1.18 -14.25 7.28
CA ILE A 85 2.54 -13.79 6.99
C ILE A 85 2.59 -12.26 7.06
N SER A 86 3.58 -11.78 7.80
CA SER A 86 3.93 -10.37 7.88
C SER A 86 5.16 -10.08 7.02
N VAL A 87 5.03 -9.15 6.07
CA VAL A 87 6.11 -8.65 5.22
C VAL A 87 6.53 -7.28 5.72
N THR A 88 7.78 -7.14 6.16
CA THR A 88 8.33 -5.88 6.65
C THR A 88 9.33 -5.29 5.66
N PHE A 89 9.12 -4.04 5.24
CA PHE A 89 10.06 -3.25 4.46
C PHE A 89 10.78 -2.25 5.38
N MET A 90 12.12 -2.25 5.39
CA MET A 90 12.91 -1.31 6.18
C MET A 90 14.26 -1.06 5.52
N GLY A 91 14.67 0.21 5.36
CA GLY A 91 16.01 0.56 4.87
C GLY A 91 16.33 0.09 3.44
N GLY A 92 15.33 -0.21 2.61
CA GLY A 92 15.52 -0.81 1.28
C GLY A 92 15.52 -2.34 1.28
N GLU A 93 15.60 -2.97 2.45
CA GLU A 93 15.55 -4.41 2.62
C GLU A 93 14.12 -4.91 2.88
N ILE A 94 13.88 -6.19 2.56
CA ILE A 94 12.61 -6.88 2.81
C ILE A 94 12.87 -8.00 3.81
N TYR A 95 12.26 -7.89 4.98
CA TYR A 95 12.24 -8.90 6.02
C TYR A 95 10.89 -9.60 6.03
N THR A 96 10.88 -10.90 6.31
CA THR A 96 9.64 -11.64 6.54
C THR A 96 9.61 -12.27 7.91
N GLY A 97 8.50 -12.04 8.61
CA GLY A 97 8.10 -12.80 9.78
C GLY A 97 6.93 -13.69 9.41
N VAL A 98 7.11 -15.01 9.52
CA VAL A 98 5.97 -15.94 9.51
C VAL A 98 5.47 -15.98 10.96
N GLU A 99 4.33 -15.34 11.23
CA GLU A 99 3.81 -15.27 12.60
C GLU A 99 2.92 -16.45 12.96
N GLN A 100 2.44 -17.27 12.01
CA GLN A 100 1.71 -18.50 12.38
C GLN A 100 1.68 -19.58 11.29
N ALA A 101 2.14 -20.78 11.69
CA ALA A 101 1.69 -22.05 11.13
C ALA A 101 0.19 -22.21 11.38
N SER A 102 -0.50 -22.92 10.50
CA SER A 102 -1.95 -22.98 10.51
C SER A 102 -2.55 -23.36 11.86
N LYS A 103 -3.73 -22.81 12.16
CA LYS A 103 -4.49 -23.04 13.40
C LYS A 103 -4.68 -24.52 13.76
N ASP A 104 -4.54 -25.42 12.78
CA ASP A 104 -4.87 -26.83 12.90
C ASP A 104 -3.69 -27.80 12.74
N ASN A 105 -2.51 -27.37 12.29
CA ASN A 105 -1.30 -28.21 12.18
C ASN A 105 -0.06 -27.33 12.02
N GLU A 106 1.05 -27.70 12.65
CA GLU A 106 2.40 -27.08 12.61
C GLU A 106 3.05 -27.06 11.21
N GLU A 107 2.25 -27.03 10.13
CA GLU A 107 2.73 -26.89 8.77
C GLU A 107 3.13 -25.44 8.50
N PHE A 108 4.39 -25.27 8.11
CA PHE A 108 4.92 -24.02 7.60
C PHE A 108 4.77 -23.96 6.08
N LEU A 109 4.62 -22.75 5.55
CA LEU A 109 4.76 -22.51 4.12
C LEU A 109 6.19 -22.85 3.69
N ASN A 110 6.32 -23.79 2.76
CA ASN A 110 7.61 -24.16 2.21
C ASN A 110 8.23 -22.98 1.49
N ARG A 111 9.39 -22.55 1.98
CA ARG A 111 10.22 -21.55 1.29
C ARG A 111 10.87 -22.23 0.09
N ARG A 112 10.85 -21.54 -1.05
CA ARG A 112 11.56 -22.01 -2.25
C ARG A 112 13.04 -22.14 -1.93
N LYS A 113 13.67 -23.23 -2.38
CA LYS A 113 15.13 -23.43 -2.28
C LYS A 113 15.91 -22.33 -2.99
N LYS A 114 15.34 -21.77 -4.06
CA LYS A 114 15.85 -20.62 -4.80
C LYS A 114 14.69 -19.67 -5.05
N ALA A 115 14.82 -18.43 -4.61
CA ALA A 115 13.82 -17.41 -4.87
C ALA A 115 13.67 -17.22 -6.39
N GLU A 116 12.44 -17.04 -6.84
CA GLU A 116 12.19 -16.59 -8.20
C GLU A 116 12.45 -15.09 -8.28
N ASN A 117 12.98 -14.61 -9.41
CA ASN A 117 13.24 -13.19 -9.64
C ASN A 117 12.14 -12.58 -10.53
N LYS A 118 10.88 -12.97 -10.32
CA LYS A 118 9.77 -12.39 -11.09
C LYS A 118 9.53 -10.95 -10.62
N THR A 119 9.32 -10.05 -11.57
CA THR A 119 8.98 -8.65 -11.31
C THR A 119 7.46 -8.42 -11.31
N THR A 120 6.69 -9.43 -11.70
CA THR A 120 5.22 -9.38 -11.80
C THR A 120 4.60 -10.64 -11.21
N LEU A 121 3.37 -10.51 -10.71
CA LEU A 121 2.57 -11.64 -10.26
C LEU A 121 2.11 -12.48 -11.45
N SER A 122 2.11 -13.79 -11.25
CA SER A 122 1.54 -14.72 -12.21
C SER A 122 0.01 -14.62 -12.19
N LYS A 123 -0.64 -14.79 -13.36
CA LYS A 123 -2.09 -14.55 -13.55
C LYS A 123 -2.98 -15.57 -12.79
N ASP A 124 -2.41 -16.69 -12.38
CA ASP A 124 -3.02 -17.75 -11.59
C ASP A 124 -3.06 -17.45 -10.09
N ILE A 125 -2.36 -16.41 -9.63
CA ILE A 125 -2.36 -16.00 -8.22
C ILE A 125 -3.45 -14.95 -7.99
N GLU A 126 -4.45 -15.29 -7.18
CA GLU A 126 -5.47 -14.35 -6.74
C GLU A 126 -4.91 -13.42 -5.66
N VAL A 127 -4.91 -12.11 -5.91
CA VAL A 127 -4.52 -11.11 -4.91
C VAL A 127 -5.72 -10.23 -4.53
N ILE A 128 -6.15 -10.35 -3.27
CA ILE A 128 -7.17 -9.49 -2.68
C ILE A 128 -6.45 -8.38 -1.93
N TYR A 129 -6.60 -7.17 -2.43
CA TYR A 129 -5.99 -5.99 -1.85
C TYR A 129 -6.90 -5.38 -0.80
N LYS A 130 -6.30 -4.74 0.19
CA LYS A 130 -7.04 -3.94 1.16
C LYS A 130 -7.42 -2.61 0.51
N GLU A 131 -8.71 -2.41 0.33
CA GLU A 131 -9.29 -1.10 0.03
C GLU A 131 -9.35 -0.26 1.31
N LYS A 132 -9.33 1.06 1.14
CA LYS A 132 -9.28 2.02 2.24
C LYS A 132 -10.65 2.30 2.81
#